data_AF-A0A2K5N729-F1
#
_entry.id   AF-A0A2K5N729-F1
#
_cell.length_a   1.000
_cell.length_b   1.000
_cell.length_c   1.000
_cell.angle_alpha   90.00
_cell.angle_beta   90.00
_cell.angle_gamma   90.00
#
_symmetry.space_group_name_H-M   'P 1'
#
loop_
_entity.id
_entity.type
_entity.pdbx_description
1 polymer ?
#
loop_
_entity_poly.entity_id
_entity_poly.type
_entity_poly.pdbx_seq_one_letter_code
_entity_poly.pdbx_strand_id
1 'polypeptide(L)' 'MIPRRNPEPLRFLPDESRSLPPPKLTDPRLLYIGFLGYCAGLTDNFIRRRPVLSAEKKTYAEIFEKFHPVR' A
#
# COMPACT_ATOMS: atom_id res chain seq x y z
N MET A 1 32.40 -2.51 0.92
CA MET A 1 31.37 -3.26 1.67
C MET A 1 30.84 -4.51 0.95
N ILE A 2 31.30 -4.85 -0.26
CA ILE A 2 30.89 -6.08 -0.98
C ILE A 2 31.35 -7.40 -0.28
N PRO A 3 32.56 -7.50 0.32
CA PRO A 3 33.04 -8.79 0.84
C PRO A 3 32.49 -9.19 2.22
N ARG A 4 31.78 -8.28 2.93
CA ARG A 4 31.23 -8.54 4.29
C ARG A 4 29.71 -8.73 4.33
N ARG A 5 29.05 -8.74 3.17
CA ARG A 5 27.60 -8.57 3.11
C ARG A 5 26.84 -9.82 3.55
N ASN A 6 27.25 -11.00 3.09
CA ASN A 6 26.68 -12.27 3.53
C ASN A 6 27.43 -13.45 2.89
N PRO A 7 27.64 -14.58 3.59
CA PRO A 7 28.06 -15.84 2.96
C PRO A 7 26.99 -16.43 2.04
N GLU A 8 25.71 -16.16 2.29
CA GLU A 8 24.59 -16.66 1.47
C GLU A 8 24.09 -15.59 0.47
N PRO A 9 24.32 -15.76 -0.84
CA PRO A 9 24.15 -14.67 -1.81
C PRO A 9 22.71 -14.16 -2.00
N LEU A 10 21.68 -14.96 -1.66
CA LEU A 10 20.26 -14.62 -1.89
C LEU A 10 19.51 -14.15 -0.65
N ARG A 11 20.20 -14.04 0.48
CA ARG A 11 19.55 -13.62 1.72
C ARG A 11 19.42 -12.11 1.78
N PHE A 12 18.18 -11.62 1.76
CA PHE A 12 17.90 -10.17 1.80
C PHE A 12 18.35 -9.54 3.13
N LEU A 13 18.05 -10.18 4.28
CA LEU A 13 18.52 -9.80 5.62
C LEU A 13 19.28 -10.96 6.29
N PRO A 14 20.50 -10.73 6.82
CA PRO A 14 21.29 -11.75 7.51
C PRO A 14 20.76 -12.04 8.92
N ASP A 15 21.16 -13.15 9.55
CA ASP A 15 20.63 -13.55 10.88
C ASP A 15 20.90 -12.50 11.97
N GLU A 16 22.06 -11.85 11.89
CA GLU A 16 22.51 -10.81 12.83
C GLU A 16 21.57 -9.60 12.85
N SER A 17 20.82 -9.35 11.76
CA SER A 17 19.86 -8.25 11.67
C SER A 17 18.70 -8.38 12.65
N ARG A 18 18.39 -9.60 13.12
CA ARG A 18 17.36 -9.85 14.13
C ARG A 18 17.71 -9.28 15.51
N SER A 19 19.00 -9.04 15.77
CA SER A 19 19.46 -8.43 17.02
C SER A 19 19.30 -6.91 17.06
N LEU A 20 19.10 -6.27 15.90
CA LEU A 20 18.91 -4.83 15.81
C LEU A 20 17.46 -4.46 16.15
N PRO A 21 17.24 -3.28 16.76
CA PRO A 21 15.89 -2.80 16.99
C PRO A 21 15.18 -2.58 15.63
N PRO A 22 14.00 -3.19 15.40
CA PRO A 22 13.26 -2.98 14.17
C PRO A 22 12.75 -1.53 14.08
N PRO A 23 12.55 -1.00 12.86
CA PRO A 23 11.91 0.28 12.67
C PRO A 23 10.49 0.26 13.25
N LYS A 24 10.08 1.38 13.84
CA LYS A 24 8.73 1.52 14.39
C LYS A 24 7.73 1.76 13.27
N LEU A 25 6.48 1.37 13.50
CA LEU A 25 5.40 1.62 12.54
C LEU A 25 5.16 3.13 12.32
N THR A 26 5.51 3.96 13.30
CA THR A 26 5.39 5.42 13.25
C THR A 26 6.65 6.12 12.75
N ASP A 27 7.63 5.40 12.21
CA ASP A 27 8.85 6.02 11.70
C ASP A 27 8.52 6.95 10.52
N PRO A 28 9.05 8.19 10.48
CA PRO A 28 8.71 9.18 9.45
C PRO A 28 9.09 8.71 8.04
N ARG A 29 10.09 7.83 7.92
CA ARG A 29 10.48 7.20 6.65
C ARG A 29 9.39 6.26 6.13
N LEU A 30 8.79 5.46 7.02
CA LEU A 30 7.71 4.56 6.65
C LEU A 30 6.44 5.32 6.30
N LEU A 31 6.14 6.38 7.06
CA LEU A 31 5.05 7.31 6.75
C LEU A 31 5.23 7.93 5.36
N TYR A 32 6.44 8.38 5.01
CA TYR A 32 6.74 8.93 3.69
C TYR A 32 6.55 7.89 2.57
N ILE A 33 6.98 6.64 2.78
CA ILE A 33 6.74 5.55 1.81
C ILE A 33 5.24 5.29 1.63
N GLY A 34 4.46 5.29 2.72
CA GLY A 34 3.01 5.20 2.66
C GLY A 34 2.37 6.35 1.87
N PHE A 35 2.87 7.57 2.08
CA PHE A 35 2.44 8.74 1.31
C PHE A 35 2.77 8.63 -0.18
N LEU A 36 3.94 8.08 -0.55
CA LEU A 36 4.26 7.79 -1.95
C LEU A 36 3.27 6.79 -2.57
N GLY A 37 2.87 5.77 -1.83
CA GLY A 37 1.83 4.82 -2.26
C GLY A 37 0.48 5.49 -2.48
N TYR A 38 0.10 6.44 -1.61
CA TYR A 38 -1.10 7.24 -1.78
C TYR A 38 -1.06 8.08 -3.07
N CYS A 39 0.05 8.79 -3.30
CA CYS A 39 0.25 9.55 -4.53
C CYS A 39 0.20 8.65 -5.77
N ALA A 40 0.79 7.45 -5.72
CA ALA A 40 0.72 6.49 -6.82
C ALA A 40 -0.73 6.07 -7.14
N GLY A 41 -1.57 5.88 -6.11
CA GLY A 41 -3.00 5.59 -6.29
C GLY A 41 -3.77 6.76 -6.93
N LEU A 42 -3.46 7.99 -6.53
CA LEU A 42 -4.03 9.19 -7.18
C LEU A 42 -3.59 9.29 -8.65
N THR A 43 -2.32 9.01 -8.94
CA THR A 43 -1.77 9.01 -10.30
C THR A 43 -2.40 7.91 -11.15
N ASP A 44 -2.60 6.70 -10.62
CA ASP A 44 -3.28 5.62 -11.37
C ASP A 44 -4.72 6.01 -11.74
N ASN A 45 -5.46 6.61 -10.79
CA ASN A 45 -6.79 7.14 -11.06
C ASN A 45 -6.77 8.24 -12.14
N PHE A 46 -5.78 9.14 -12.07
CA PHE A 46 -5.59 10.20 -13.06
C PHE A 46 -5.32 9.65 -14.46
N ILE A 47 -4.41 8.68 -14.60
CA ILE A 47 -4.07 8.04 -15.88
C ILE A 47 -5.29 7.35 -16.49
N ARG A 48 -6.08 6.65 -15.67
CA ARG A 48 -7.26 5.91 -16.11
C ARG A 48 -8.50 6.79 -16.29
N ARG A 49 -8.38 8.12 -16.17
CA ARG A 49 -9.49 9.08 -16.22
C ARG A 49 -10.62 8.74 -15.25
N ARG A 50 -10.27 8.11 -14.12
CA ARG A 50 -11.18 7.86 -13.01
C ARG A 50 -11.19 9.09 -12.10
N PRO A 51 -12.28 9.34 -11.37
CA PRO A 51 -12.27 10.39 -10.36
C PRO A 51 -11.13 10.15 -9.34
N VAL A 52 -10.23 11.13 -9.21
CA VAL A 52 -8.97 10.98 -8.47
C VAL A 52 -9.18 10.90 -6.95
N LEU A 53 -10.09 11.72 -6.42
CA LEU A 53 -10.40 11.82 -4.98
C LEU A 53 -11.80 11.31 -4.62
N SER A 54 -12.69 11.18 -5.61
CA SER A 54 -14.08 10.82 -5.37
C SER A 54 -14.28 9.34 -5.68
N ALA A 55 -14.84 8.58 -4.73
CA ALA A 55 -15.63 7.42 -5.13
C ALA A 55 -16.75 7.94 -6.04
N GLU A 56 -16.88 7.36 -7.23
CA GLU A 56 -17.96 7.70 -8.16
C GLU A 56 -19.29 7.60 -7.39
N LYS A 57 -19.97 8.73 -7.17
CA LYS A 57 -21.27 8.75 -6.49
C LYS A 57 -22.29 8.20 -7.47
N LYS A 58 -22.50 6.88 -7.43
CA LYS A 58 -23.55 6.25 -8.23
C LYS A 58 -24.90 6.58 -7.61
N THR A 59 -25.83 7.00 -8.45
CA THR A 59 -27.22 7.23 -7.99
C THR A 59 -27.87 5.87 -7.70
N TYR A 60 -28.85 5.78 -6.80
CA TYR A 60 -29.61 4.54 -6.58
C TYR A 60 -30.27 3.99 -7.87
N ALA A 61 -30.44 4.82 -8.90
CA ALA A 61 -30.86 4.41 -10.23
C ALA A 61 -29.82 3.56 -10.99
N GLU A 62 -28.54 3.64 -10.61
CA GLU A 62 -27.41 2.96 -11.26
C GLU A 62 -26.93 1.73 -10.46
N ILE A 63 -27.44 1.56 -9.23
CA ILE A 63 -27.04 0.49 -8.30
C ILE A 63 -28.14 -0.57 -8.27
N PHE A 64 -27.83 -1.78 -8.70
CA PHE A 64 -28.73 -2.93 -8.55
C PHE A 64 -28.51 -3.58 -7.19
N GLU A 65 -29.41 -3.34 -6.23
CA GLU A 65 -29.41 -4.02 -4.93
C GLU A 65 -30.36 -5.22 -4.94
N LYS A 66 -29.92 -6.32 -4.33
CA LYS A 66 -30.75 -7.52 -4.18
C LYS A 66 -31.78 -7.28 -3.08
N PHE A 67 -33.06 -7.21 -3.46
CA PHE A 67 -34.15 -7.03 -2.51
C PHE A 67 -34.42 -8.33 -1.71
N HIS A 68 -34.38 -8.24 -0.39
CA HIS A 68 -34.70 -9.32 0.54
C HIS A 68 -36.01 -9.01 1.28
N PRO A 69 -37.16 -9.60 0.88
CA PRO A 69 -38.43 -9.34 1.55
C PRO A 69 -38.48 -9.97 2.94
N VAL A 70 -39.05 -9.25 3.92
CA VAL A 70 -39.38 -9.80 5.23
C VAL A 70 -40.71 -10.54 5.10
N ARG A 71 -40.67 -11.86 5.32
CA ARG A 71 -41.83 -12.76 5.37
C ARG A 71 -42.01 -13.28 6.78
#